data_AF-A0A2N1MPJ8-F1
#
_entry.id   AF-A0A2N1MPJ8-F1
#
_cell.length_a   1.000
_cell.length_b   1.000
_cell.length_c   1.000
_cell.angle_alpha   90.00
_cell.angle_beta   90.00
_cell.angle_gamma   90.00
#
_symmetry.space_group_name_H-M   'P 1'
#
loop_
_entity.id
_entity.type
_entity.pdbx_description
1 polymer ?
#
loop_
_entity_poly.entity_id
_entity_poly.type
_entity_poly.pdbx_seq_one_letter_code
_entity_poly.pdbx_strand_id
1 'polypeptide(L)'
;MSTFESYFGQNAIISYIRKQKNKASYWGFLKNYHKIIITSIFSDNTTFSDDWNELNNTWIAHFINEGNIIPELVKQKGKLKRARDNNSDSSGFITKQIQILEQNKDKLVYSKVVNDATLIVSAYENLVSGNIIPFIEILKTFLSTRSQMSLFSADEPVLQAIVESLLPLKYCIPELSLVMDGTKPKGFGRFGYSDIFILKGIGNNNVSLELKYISLVGLIKNQKKKFNTNDLENLDKLIEKEDEKVLLKRLYTYWSKEHNETRQTTIEDILNNGVNQLKSYMNIISKGKTIDYYSSGIFDKQIKITKSKKKKLEGFVILVIGFQRILWRSVEEIITNYSYDKI
;
A
#
# COMPACT_ATOMS: atom_id res chain seq x y z
N MET A 1 45.47 2.64 31.87
CA MET A 1 44.08 2.53 32.35
C MET A 1 43.26 1.96 31.20
N SER A 2 42.94 0.67 31.21
CA SER A 2 42.21 -0.01 30.12
C SER A 2 40.76 0.47 30.11
N THR A 3 40.38 1.25 29.09
CA THR A 3 38.99 1.60 28.83
C THR A 3 38.28 0.36 28.29
N PHE A 4 37.67 -0.42 29.18
CA PHE A 4 36.76 -1.49 28.76
C PHE A 4 35.61 -0.87 27.97
N GLU A 5 35.42 -1.34 26.72
CA GLU A 5 34.19 -1.05 25.98
C GLU A 5 33.03 -1.79 26.66
N SER A 6 31.92 -1.11 26.93
CA SER A 6 30.72 -1.73 27.50
C SER A 6 29.91 -2.50 26.45
N TYR A 7 30.18 -2.27 25.16
CA TYR A 7 29.66 -3.03 24.02
C TYR A 7 30.59 -2.84 22.82
N PHE A 8 30.60 -3.80 21.89
CA PHE A 8 31.49 -3.80 20.75
C PHE A 8 31.31 -2.54 19.89
N GLY A 9 32.39 -1.80 19.65
CA GLY A 9 32.38 -0.62 18.79
C GLY A 9 31.91 0.67 19.46
N GLN A 10 31.74 0.66 20.78
CA GLN A 10 31.47 1.87 21.58
C GLN A 10 32.48 2.99 21.31
N ASN A 11 33.79 2.68 21.28
CA ASN A 11 34.81 3.68 21.03
C ASN A 11 34.72 4.28 19.62
N ALA A 12 34.21 3.53 18.64
CA ALA A 12 34.00 4.03 17.29
C ALA A 12 32.88 5.06 17.22
N ILE A 13 31.76 4.80 17.92
CA ILE A 13 30.65 5.76 18.07
C ILE A 13 31.16 7.04 18.75
N ILE A 14 31.82 6.91 19.91
CA ILE A 14 32.32 8.04 20.68
C ILE A 14 33.31 8.87 19.84
N SER A 15 34.25 8.21 19.16
CA SER A 15 35.23 8.86 18.30
C SER A 15 34.57 9.61 17.14
N TYR A 16 33.59 8.99 16.48
CA TYR A 16 32.84 9.62 15.40
C TYR A 16 32.05 10.85 15.88
N ILE A 17 31.32 10.73 17.00
CA ILE A 17 30.54 11.85 17.53
C ILE A 17 31.47 12.99 17.94
N ARG A 18 32.61 12.71 18.58
CA ARG A 18 33.62 13.73 18.93
C ARG A 18 34.19 14.42 17.69
N LYS A 19 34.46 13.67 16.62
CA LYS A 19 35.00 14.21 15.36
C LYS A 19 33.99 15.08 14.63
N GLN A 20 32.71 14.67 14.59
CA GLN A 20 31.67 15.37 13.82
C GLN A 20 30.94 16.44 14.63
N LYS A 21 31.04 16.43 15.96
CA LYS A 21 30.36 17.35 16.88
C LYS A 21 28.87 17.50 16.54
N ASN A 22 28.41 18.71 16.22
CA ASN A 22 27.02 19.02 15.88
C ASN A 22 26.56 18.51 14.51
N LYS A 23 27.48 18.00 13.67
CA LYS A 23 27.16 17.38 12.38
C LYS A 23 27.06 15.85 12.46
N ALA A 24 27.23 15.28 13.65
CA ALA A 24 27.12 13.84 13.85
C ALA A 24 25.69 13.39 13.54
N SER A 25 25.56 12.51 12.55
CA SER A 25 24.32 11.81 12.24
C SER A 25 24.56 10.31 12.29
N TYR A 26 23.55 9.56 12.75
CA TYR A 26 23.59 8.10 12.75
C TYR A 26 23.76 7.54 11.33
N TRP A 27 23.07 8.12 10.35
CA TRP A 27 23.22 7.73 8.95
C TRP A 27 24.64 7.96 8.41
N GLY A 28 25.29 9.06 8.82
CA GLY A 28 26.69 9.31 8.50
C GLY A 28 27.65 8.36 9.23
N PHE A 29 27.29 7.88 10.42
CA PHE A 29 28.05 6.86 11.14
C PHE A 29 27.99 5.53 10.40
N LEU A 30 26.77 5.07 10.05
CA LEU A 30 26.56 3.84 9.28
C LEU A 30 27.39 3.82 7.99
N LYS A 31 27.37 4.92 7.23
CA LYS A 31 28.09 5.03 5.95
C LYS A 31 29.61 4.93 6.11
N ASN A 32 30.16 5.49 7.18
CA ASN A 32 31.61 5.58 7.38
C ASN A 32 32.19 4.41 8.20
N TYR A 33 31.36 3.74 9.00
CA TYR A 33 31.78 2.71 9.96
C TYR A 33 31.09 1.36 9.74
N HIS A 34 30.50 1.14 8.56
CA HIS A 34 29.86 -0.12 8.13
C HIS A 34 30.69 -1.37 8.47
N LYS A 35 32.01 -1.34 8.27
CA LYS A 35 32.90 -2.47 8.56
C LYS A 35 32.91 -2.87 10.04
N ILE A 36 32.81 -1.90 10.95
CA ILE A 36 32.78 -2.15 12.40
C ILE A 36 31.45 -2.80 12.79
N ILE A 37 30.35 -2.33 12.21
CA ILE A 37 29.00 -2.89 12.43
C ILE A 37 28.94 -4.32 11.90
N ILE A 38 29.52 -4.60 10.74
CA ILE A 38 29.59 -5.97 10.23
C ILE A 38 30.47 -6.86 11.11
N THR A 39 31.54 -6.33 11.71
CA THR A 39 32.42 -7.13 12.58
C THR A 39 31.77 -7.44 13.93
N SER A 40 30.90 -6.56 14.44
CA SER A 40 30.14 -6.83 15.68
C SER A 40 29.19 -8.02 15.53
N ILE A 41 28.72 -8.29 14.31
CA ILE A 41 27.86 -9.42 13.98
C ILE A 41 28.60 -10.76 14.11
N PHE A 42 29.92 -10.78 13.86
CA PHE A 42 30.72 -12.01 13.89
C PHE A 42 31.42 -12.27 15.23
N SER A 43 31.39 -11.30 16.16
CA SER A 43 32.02 -11.44 17.49
C SER A 43 31.07 -12.01 18.55
N ASP A 44 29.76 -11.81 18.39
CA ASP A 44 28.75 -12.39 19.27
C ASP A 44 28.37 -13.76 18.71
N ASN A 45 28.83 -14.85 19.34
CA ASN A 45 28.53 -16.25 18.98
C ASN A 45 27.05 -16.63 19.21
N THR A 46 26.11 -15.71 18.98
CA THR A 46 24.68 -15.97 19.01
C THR A 46 24.22 -16.36 17.62
N THR A 47 23.48 -17.47 17.56
CA THR A 47 22.84 -18.00 16.35
C THR A 47 22.22 -16.91 15.50
N PHE A 48 22.62 -16.88 14.23
CA PHE A 48 22.15 -15.96 13.19
C PHE A 48 20.63 -15.78 13.22
N SER A 49 20.19 -14.64 13.74
CA SER A 49 18.85 -14.11 13.51
C SER A 49 18.96 -13.14 12.34
N ASP A 50 18.19 -13.39 11.27
CA ASP A 50 18.08 -12.55 10.06
C ASP A 50 17.52 -11.13 10.33
N ASP A 51 17.34 -10.73 11.60
CA ASP A 51 16.65 -9.51 11.95
C ASP A 51 17.58 -8.30 12.00
N TRP A 52 17.97 -7.83 10.82
CA TRP A 52 18.70 -6.56 10.62
C TRP A 52 18.06 -5.36 11.31
N ASN A 53 16.76 -5.42 11.61
CA ASN A 53 16.06 -4.36 12.34
C ASN A 53 16.46 -4.32 13.81
N GLU A 54 16.64 -5.47 14.46
CA GLU A 54 17.07 -5.56 15.85
C GLU A 54 18.48 -4.99 16.03
N LEU A 55 19.39 -5.32 15.11
CA LEU A 55 20.73 -4.76 15.07
C LEU A 55 20.70 -3.24 14.86
N ASN A 56 19.94 -2.76 13.88
CA ASN A 56 19.86 -1.33 13.59
C ASN A 56 19.26 -0.55 14.78
N ASN A 57 18.24 -1.07 15.44
CA ASN A 57 17.63 -0.48 16.64
C ASN A 57 18.63 -0.40 17.79
N THR A 58 19.43 -1.45 17.99
CA THR A 58 20.48 -1.52 19.02
C THR A 58 21.55 -0.44 18.79
N TRP A 59 22.04 -0.32 17.55
CA TRP A 59 23.05 0.69 17.20
C TRP A 59 22.51 2.13 17.26
N ILE A 60 21.24 2.35 16.94
CA ILE A 60 20.57 3.65 17.15
C ILE A 60 20.55 4.01 18.63
N ALA A 61 20.17 3.06 19.50
CA ALA A 61 20.11 3.29 20.94
C ALA A 61 21.50 3.63 21.52
N HIS A 62 22.54 2.90 21.12
CA HIS A 62 23.92 3.20 21.50
C HIS A 62 24.37 4.58 21.02
N PHE A 63 24.09 4.93 19.76
CA PHE A 63 24.43 6.23 19.19
C PHE A 63 23.77 7.39 19.96
N ILE A 64 22.50 7.24 20.34
CA ILE A 64 21.77 8.23 21.13
C ILE A 64 22.38 8.35 22.54
N ASN A 65 22.68 7.22 23.19
CA ASN A 65 23.21 7.19 24.54
C ASN A 65 24.58 7.90 24.62
N GLU A 66 25.51 7.57 23.72
CA GLU A 66 26.83 8.22 23.69
C GLU A 66 26.75 9.71 23.31
N GLY A 67 25.80 10.07 22.43
CA GLY A 67 25.55 11.46 22.06
C GLY A 67 25.06 12.33 23.22
N ASN A 68 24.33 11.72 24.18
CA ASN A 68 23.83 12.40 25.38
C ASN A 68 24.89 12.59 26.46
N ILE A 69 25.93 11.75 26.48
CA ILE A 69 27.03 11.79 27.47
C ILE A 69 28.05 12.90 27.14
N ILE A 70 28.13 13.38 25.89
CA ILE A 70 29.13 14.37 25.45
C ILE A 70 28.68 15.81 25.81
N PRO A 71 29.36 16.50 26.76
CA PRO A 71 28.90 17.79 27.31
C PRO A 71 28.86 18.95 26.29
N GLU A 72 29.67 18.88 25.23
CA GLU A 72 29.73 19.90 24.17
C GLU A 72 28.43 19.97 23.34
N LEU A 73 27.69 18.87 23.22
CA LEU A 73 26.41 18.79 22.49
C LEU A 73 25.22 19.32 23.31
N VAL A 74 25.24 19.11 24.63
CA VAL A 74 24.19 19.57 25.55
C VAL A 74 24.18 21.10 25.69
N LYS A 75 25.37 21.74 25.70
CA LYS A 75 25.50 23.20 25.87
C LYS A 75 24.99 24.04 24.69
N GLN A 76 24.94 23.51 23.46
CA GLN A 76 24.49 24.28 22.28
C GLN A 76 22.98 24.20 22.01
N LYS A 77 22.28 23.21 22.58
CA LYS A 77 20.81 23.05 22.45
C LYS A 77 20.03 24.24 23.05
N GLY A 78 20.62 24.94 24.03
CA GLY A 78 20.04 26.14 24.65
C GLY A 78 20.13 27.42 23.80
N LYS A 79 21.05 27.50 22.83
CA LYS A 79 21.30 28.74 22.04
C LYS A 79 20.60 28.78 20.67
N LEU A 80 20.10 27.66 20.15
CA LEU A 80 19.44 27.57 18.84
C LEU A 80 17.92 27.80 18.85
N LYS A 81 17.31 28.10 20.02
CA LYS A 81 15.86 28.31 20.15
C LYS A 81 15.34 29.67 19.66
N ARG A 82 16.18 30.54 19.09
CA ARG A 82 15.71 31.80 18.48
C ARG A 82 16.27 31.95 17.08
N ALA A 83 15.36 32.13 16.13
CA ALA A 83 15.52 32.29 14.67
C ALA A 83 15.62 31.00 13.85
N ARG A 84 14.46 30.57 13.31
CA ARG A 84 14.22 30.32 11.87
C ARG A 84 12.85 29.66 11.68
N ASP A 85 11.85 30.50 11.46
CA ASP A 85 10.76 30.13 10.55
C ASP A 85 11.33 30.11 9.13
N ASN A 86 10.86 29.16 8.31
CA ASN A 86 11.21 28.96 6.89
C ASN A 86 12.50 28.18 6.60
N ASN A 87 12.50 26.89 6.93
CA ASN A 87 13.11 25.84 6.11
C ASN A 87 12.50 24.48 6.48
N SER A 88 11.89 23.79 5.51
CA SER A 88 11.32 22.46 5.69
C SER A 88 12.44 21.41 5.75
N ASP A 89 13.16 21.34 6.87
CA ASP A 89 14.06 20.23 7.18
C ASP A 89 13.22 18.97 7.44
N SER A 90 13.09 18.11 6.43
CA SER A 90 12.42 16.79 6.51
C SER A 90 12.98 15.93 7.65
N SER A 91 14.27 16.03 7.95
CA SER A 91 14.92 15.31 9.06
C SER A 91 14.42 15.78 10.42
N GLY A 92 14.29 17.10 10.62
CA GLY A 92 13.76 17.67 11.85
C GLY A 92 12.29 17.34 12.09
N PHE A 93 11.52 17.13 11.01
CA PHE A 93 10.12 16.70 11.10
C PHE A 93 9.98 15.24 11.56
N ILE A 94 10.75 14.32 10.96
CA ILE A 94 10.74 12.89 11.36
C ILE A 94 11.18 12.74 12.82
N THR A 95 12.25 13.43 13.23
CA THR A 95 12.71 13.38 14.63
C THR A 95 11.65 13.90 15.60
N LYS A 96 10.90 14.95 15.24
CA LYS A 96 9.77 15.44 16.05
C LYS A 96 8.64 14.41 16.12
N GLN A 97 8.30 13.75 15.01
CA GLN A 97 7.26 12.72 15.00
C GLN A 97 7.63 11.52 15.88
N ILE A 98 8.87 11.02 15.77
CA ILE A 98 9.37 9.94 16.63
C ILE A 98 9.28 10.35 18.11
N GLN A 99 9.73 11.56 18.44
CA GLN A 99 9.64 12.06 19.82
C GLN A 99 8.19 12.14 20.32
N ILE A 100 7.24 12.55 19.47
CA ILE A 100 5.81 12.56 19.82
C ILE A 100 5.30 11.14 20.06
N LEU A 101 5.64 10.17 19.20
CA LEU A 101 5.25 8.78 19.36
C LEU A 101 5.81 8.19 20.65
N GLU A 102 7.09 8.43 20.95
CA GLU A 102 7.74 7.97 22.19
C GLU A 102 7.10 8.56 23.45
N GLN A 103 6.82 9.87 23.46
CA GLN A 103 6.19 10.56 24.59
C GLN A 103 4.74 10.13 24.83
N ASN A 104 4.08 9.60 23.80
CA ASN A 104 2.66 9.24 23.85
C ASN A 104 2.42 7.73 23.67
N LYS A 105 3.47 6.90 23.75
CA LYS A 105 3.39 5.45 23.48
C LYS A 105 2.35 4.73 24.35
N ASP A 106 2.18 5.17 25.59
CA ASP A 106 1.26 4.56 26.57
C ASP A 106 -0.19 5.06 26.38
N LYS A 107 -0.43 6.05 25.51
CA LYS A 107 -1.78 6.50 25.16
C LYS A 107 -2.38 5.55 24.14
N LEU A 108 -3.52 4.96 24.51
CA LEU A 108 -4.25 3.97 23.69
C LEU A 108 -4.45 4.40 22.22
N VAL A 109 -4.79 5.68 22.00
CA VAL A 109 -5.02 6.23 20.65
C VAL A 109 -3.76 6.12 19.78
N TYR A 110 -2.58 6.42 20.34
CA TYR A 110 -1.31 6.35 19.60
C TYR A 110 -0.92 4.90 19.32
N SER A 111 -1.04 4.02 20.32
CA SER A 111 -0.81 2.59 20.13
C SER A 111 -1.69 2.00 19.02
N LYS A 112 -2.99 2.36 19.00
CA LYS A 112 -3.92 1.91 17.96
C LYS A 112 -3.53 2.41 16.57
N VAL A 113 -3.23 3.71 16.43
CA VAL A 113 -2.81 4.28 15.14
C VAL A 113 -1.53 3.62 14.61
N VAL A 114 -0.57 3.34 15.47
CA VAL A 114 0.67 2.64 15.09
C VAL A 114 0.38 1.20 14.66
N ASN A 115 -0.49 0.48 15.38
CA ASN A 115 -0.89 -0.87 15.00
C ASN A 115 -1.63 -0.89 13.65
N ASP A 116 -2.60 0.01 13.46
CA ASP A 116 -3.37 0.11 12.21
C ASP A 116 -2.44 0.44 11.02
N ALA A 117 -1.49 1.36 11.21
CA ALA A 117 -0.48 1.68 10.18
C ALA A 117 0.43 0.48 9.87
N THR A 118 0.82 -0.28 10.90
CA THR A 118 1.65 -1.48 10.73
C THR A 118 0.92 -2.57 9.95
N LEU A 119 -0.37 -2.76 10.21
CA LEU A 119 -1.22 -3.68 9.45
C LEU A 119 -1.30 -3.26 7.97
N ILE A 120 -1.53 -1.97 7.69
CA ILE A 120 -1.56 -1.44 6.32
C ILE A 120 -0.23 -1.68 5.60
N VAL A 121 0.90 -1.41 6.25
CA VAL A 121 2.23 -1.64 5.67
C VAL A 121 2.44 -3.13 5.38
N SER A 122 2.13 -4.00 6.33
CA SER A 122 2.26 -5.46 6.17
C SER A 122 1.38 -6.00 5.04
N ALA A 123 0.14 -5.54 4.93
CA ALA A 123 -0.75 -5.94 3.84
C ALA A 123 -0.25 -5.47 2.48
N TYR A 124 0.27 -4.24 2.40
CA TYR A 124 0.92 -3.74 1.20
C TYR A 124 2.13 -4.60 0.80
N GLU A 125 3.02 -4.94 1.75
CA GLU A 125 4.20 -5.77 1.49
C GLU A 125 3.86 -7.17 0.99
N ASN A 126 2.83 -7.78 1.58
CA ASN A 126 2.28 -9.05 1.13
C ASN A 126 1.68 -8.93 -0.28
N LEU A 127 0.93 -7.87 -0.54
CA LEU A 127 0.29 -7.63 -1.83
C LEU A 127 1.33 -7.51 -2.96
N VAL A 128 2.39 -6.72 -2.79
CA VAL A 128 3.50 -6.58 -3.77
C VAL A 128 4.41 -7.80 -3.85
N SER A 129 4.22 -8.77 -2.95
CA SER A 129 4.85 -10.10 -2.97
C SER A 129 3.94 -11.17 -3.60
N GLY A 130 2.74 -10.80 -4.07
CA GLY A 130 1.78 -11.72 -4.70
C GLY A 130 0.80 -12.40 -3.73
N ASN A 131 0.81 -12.02 -2.45
CA ASN A 131 -0.15 -12.52 -1.45
C ASN A 131 -1.20 -11.45 -1.11
N ILE A 132 -2.39 -11.58 -1.70
CA ILE A 132 -3.49 -10.63 -1.47
C ILE A 132 -4.23 -10.85 -0.14
N ILE A 133 -4.08 -12.01 0.51
CA ILE A 133 -4.92 -12.42 1.65
C ILE A 133 -4.92 -11.36 2.78
N PRO A 134 -3.77 -10.86 3.27
CA PRO A 134 -3.77 -9.87 4.35
C PRO A 134 -4.48 -8.57 3.96
N PHE A 135 -4.42 -8.19 2.67
CA PHE A 135 -5.12 -7.02 2.17
C PHE A 135 -6.65 -7.23 2.20
N ILE A 136 -7.13 -8.41 1.80
CA ILE A 136 -8.56 -8.77 1.89
C ILE A 136 -9.05 -8.74 3.33
N GLU A 137 -8.25 -9.21 4.29
CA GLU A 137 -8.60 -9.20 5.71
C GLU A 137 -8.78 -7.78 6.26
N ILE A 138 -7.89 -6.86 5.90
CA ILE A 138 -8.00 -5.45 6.29
C ILE A 138 -9.20 -4.81 5.61
N LEU A 139 -9.40 -5.04 4.31
CA LEU A 139 -10.56 -4.52 3.58
C LEU A 139 -11.88 -5.02 4.20
N LYS A 140 -11.97 -6.32 4.52
CA LYS A 140 -13.12 -6.91 5.20
C LYS A 140 -13.35 -6.26 6.56
N THR A 141 -12.30 -6.12 7.37
CA THR A 141 -12.38 -5.48 8.69
C THR A 141 -12.88 -4.05 8.57
N PHE A 142 -12.37 -3.27 7.63
CA PHE A 142 -12.82 -1.90 7.39
C PHE A 142 -14.29 -1.84 7.01
N LEU A 143 -14.73 -2.67 6.05
CA LEU A 143 -16.13 -2.72 5.62
C LEU A 143 -17.07 -3.10 6.77
N SER A 144 -16.67 -4.02 7.65
CA SER A 144 -17.43 -4.39 8.85
C SER A 144 -17.60 -3.25 9.87
N THR A 145 -16.76 -2.21 9.83
CA THR A 145 -16.94 -1.02 10.69
C THR A 145 -17.96 -0.01 10.14
N ARG A 146 -18.31 -0.11 8.86
CA ARG A 146 -19.24 0.83 8.22
C ARG A 146 -20.67 0.48 8.59
N SER A 147 -21.51 1.51 8.73
CA SER A 147 -22.95 1.29 8.85
C SER A 147 -23.51 0.73 7.54
N GLN A 148 -24.48 -0.18 7.64
CA GLN A 148 -25.18 -0.72 6.48
C GLN A 148 -25.82 0.39 5.62
N MET A 149 -26.28 1.47 6.26
CA MET A 149 -26.82 2.65 5.56
C MET A 149 -25.77 3.35 4.69
N SER A 150 -24.51 3.40 5.13
CA SER A 150 -23.42 3.99 4.36
C SER A 150 -23.05 3.15 3.13
N LEU A 151 -23.25 1.84 3.19
CA LEU A 151 -22.92 0.93 2.09
C LEU A 151 -24.12 0.61 1.19
N PHE A 152 -25.33 1.01 1.58
CA PHE A 152 -26.56 0.77 0.81
C PHE A 152 -26.45 1.27 -0.64
N SER A 153 -25.83 2.43 -0.83
CA SER A 153 -25.60 3.05 -2.13
C SER A 153 -24.15 2.97 -2.58
N ALA A 154 -23.34 2.09 -1.98
CA ALA A 154 -21.96 1.92 -2.42
C ALA A 154 -21.90 1.32 -3.83
N ASP A 155 -20.86 1.73 -4.55
CA ASP A 155 -20.53 1.33 -5.91
C ASP A 155 -19.00 1.24 -6.06
N GLU A 156 -18.52 1.02 -7.27
CA GLU A 156 -17.09 0.88 -7.57
C GLU A 156 -16.27 2.13 -7.15
N PRO A 157 -16.69 3.37 -7.45
CA PRO A 157 -16.02 4.58 -6.93
C PRO A 157 -15.88 4.63 -5.41
N VAL A 158 -16.93 4.24 -4.67
CA VAL A 158 -16.87 4.17 -3.20
C VAL A 158 -15.87 3.10 -2.75
N LEU A 159 -15.88 1.92 -3.39
CA LEU A 159 -14.93 0.86 -3.10
C LEU A 159 -13.49 1.30 -3.38
N GLN A 160 -13.26 2.00 -4.50
CA GLN A 160 -11.94 2.52 -4.85
C GLN A 160 -11.41 3.47 -3.78
N ALA A 161 -12.22 4.44 -3.34
CA ALA A 161 -11.82 5.37 -2.28
C ALA A 161 -11.46 4.65 -0.96
N ILE A 162 -12.17 3.57 -0.63
CA ILE A 162 -11.86 2.73 0.54
C ILE A 162 -10.52 2.01 0.34
N VAL A 163 -10.33 1.34 -0.80
CA VAL A 163 -9.09 0.61 -1.11
C VAL A 163 -7.89 1.55 -1.12
N GLU A 164 -8.02 2.75 -1.69
CA GLU A 164 -6.98 3.78 -1.67
C GLU A 164 -6.61 4.22 -0.24
N SER A 165 -7.59 4.32 0.67
CA SER A 165 -7.35 4.69 2.07
C SER A 165 -6.62 3.61 2.88
N LEU A 166 -6.63 2.37 2.40
CA LEU A 166 -5.98 1.20 3.01
C LEU A 166 -4.62 0.88 2.36
N LEU A 167 -4.11 1.78 1.50
CA LEU A 167 -2.83 1.63 0.82
C LEU A 167 -1.93 2.85 1.08
N PRO A 168 -0.60 2.67 1.14
CA PRO A 168 0.30 3.81 1.21
C PRO A 168 0.22 4.65 -0.08
N LEU A 169 -0.34 5.86 0.02
CA LEU A 169 -0.61 6.76 -1.13
C LEU A 169 0.61 7.05 -2.01
N LYS A 170 1.82 6.96 -1.46
CA LYS A 170 3.08 7.13 -2.20
C LYS A 170 3.26 6.06 -3.30
N TYR A 171 2.68 4.88 -3.11
CA TYR A 171 2.81 3.75 -4.03
C TYR A 171 1.55 3.47 -4.83
N CYS A 172 0.47 4.22 -4.61
CA CYS A 172 -0.81 4.05 -5.30
C CYS A 172 -0.96 5.04 -6.46
N ILE A 173 -1.31 4.56 -7.64
CA ILE A 173 -1.76 5.36 -8.80
C ILE A 173 -3.22 4.96 -9.10
N PRO A 174 -4.21 5.77 -8.68
CA PRO A 174 -5.59 5.53 -9.04
C PRO A 174 -5.82 5.86 -10.52
N GLU A 175 -6.72 5.11 -11.16
CA GLU A 175 -7.16 5.30 -12.55
C GLU A 175 -6.00 5.45 -13.53
N LEU A 176 -5.04 4.52 -13.49
CA LEU A 176 -3.86 4.56 -14.37
C LEU A 176 -4.32 4.61 -15.82
N SER A 177 -4.00 5.71 -16.50
CA SER A 177 -4.48 6.01 -17.84
C SER A 177 -3.72 5.22 -18.92
N LEU A 178 -4.47 4.51 -19.77
CA LEU A 178 -3.95 3.62 -20.80
C LEU A 178 -4.49 3.99 -22.19
N VAL A 179 -3.64 3.89 -23.20
CA VAL A 179 -4.06 3.78 -24.61
C VAL A 179 -4.19 2.30 -24.91
N MET A 180 -5.43 1.82 -24.99
CA MET A 180 -5.74 0.42 -25.25
C MET A 180 -5.49 0.06 -26.71
N ASP A 181 -6.11 0.84 -27.60
CA ASP A 181 -6.00 0.68 -29.04
C ASP A 181 -6.10 2.05 -29.72
N GLY A 182 -4.96 2.59 -30.15
CA GLY A 182 -4.89 3.90 -30.77
C GLY A 182 -5.56 4.00 -32.14
N THR A 183 -5.95 2.87 -32.74
CA THR A 183 -6.66 2.82 -34.03
C THR A 183 -8.16 3.08 -33.87
N LYS A 184 -8.71 2.88 -32.67
CA LYS A 184 -10.13 3.06 -32.40
C LYS A 184 -10.49 4.54 -32.21
N PRO A 185 -11.72 4.96 -32.56
CA PRO A 185 -12.20 6.29 -32.25
C PRO A 185 -12.32 6.50 -30.74
N LYS A 186 -12.23 7.77 -30.31
CA LYS A 186 -12.39 8.14 -28.89
C LYS A 186 -13.75 7.65 -28.38
N GLY A 187 -13.77 7.01 -27.21
CA GLY A 187 -14.97 6.45 -26.58
C GLY A 187 -15.27 5.00 -26.97
N PHE A 188 -14.64 4.44 -28.00
CA PHE A 188 -14.91 3.08 -28.48
C PHE A 188 -13.80 2.10 -28.07
N GLY A 189 -13.34 2.18 -26.82
CA GLY A 189 -12.25 1.33 -26.31
C GLY A 189 -10.85 1.77 -26.76
N ARG A 190 -10.69 3.02 -27.20
CA ARG A 190 -9.35 3.63 -27.44
C ARG A 190 -8.56 3.77 -26.14
N PHE A 191 -9.25 4.15 -25.07
CA PHE A 191 -8.67 4.41 -23.76
C PHE A 191 -9.21 3.42 -22.73
N GLY A 192 -8.42 3.19 -21.69
CA GLY A 192 -8.77 2.38 -20.53
C GLY A 192 -8.15 3.00 -19.28
N TYR A 193 -8.74 2.69 -18.13
CA TYR A 193 -8.28 3.18 -16.83
C TYR A 193 -8.21 1.98 -15.91
N SER A 194 -7.02 1.63 -15.46
CA SER A 194 -6.87 0.58 -14.45
C SER A 194 -7.20 1.19 -13.08
N ASP A 195 -8.14 0.59 -12.36
CA ASP A 195 -8.70 1.18 -11.14
C ASP A 195 -7.61 1.61 -10.16
N ILE A 196 -6.71 0.69 -9.79
CA ILE A 196 -5.56 1.00 -8.93
C ILE A 196 -4.31 0.28 -9.40
N PHE A 197 -3.25 1.03 -9.65
CA PHE A 197 -1.91 0.50 -9.93
C PHE A 197 -0.96 0.78 -8.76
N ILE A 198 -0.41 -0.29 -8.19
CA ILE A 198 0.44 -0.27 -7.01
C ILE A 198 1.89 -0.49 -7.42
N LEU A 199 2.74 0.47 -7.08
CA LEU A 199 4.18 0.43 -7.30
C LEU A 199 4.84 -0.45 -6.26
N LYS A 200 5.84 -1.23 -6.68
CA LYS A 200 6.51 -2.20 -5.82
C LYS A 200 7.16 -1.60 -4.56
N GLY A 201 7.57 -0.33 -4.59
CA GLY A 201 8.28 0.32 -3.48
C GLY A 201 9.51 -0.51 -3.05
N ILE A 202 9.40 -1.19 -1.90
CA ILE A 202 10.41 -2.11 -1.33
C ILE A 202 10.28 -3.55 -1.86
N GLY A 203 9.11 -3.94 -2.37
CA GLY A 203 8.81 -5.28 -2.87
C GLY A 203 9.33 -5.57 -4.29
N ASN A 204 8.98 -6.78 -4.75
CA ASN A 204 9.48 -7.32 -6.01
C ASN A 204 8.64 -6.88 -7.21
N ASN A 205 7.32 -6.85 -7.05
CA ASN A 205 6.37 -6.79 -8.16
C ASN A 205 5.50 -5.53 -8.07
N ASN A 206 5.09 -5.01 -9.22
CA ASN A 206 4.00 -4.04 -9.26
C ASN A 206 2.68 -4.80 -9.34
N VAL A 207 1.61 -4.22 -8.81
CA VAL A 207 0.31 -4.89 -8.74
C VAL A 207 -0.74 -4.03 -9.42
N SER A 208 -1.57 -4.64 -10.25
CA SER A 208 -2.75 -4.01 -10.83
C SER A 208 -3.98 -4.57 -10.14
N LEU A 209 -4.82 -3.71 -9.58
CA LEU A 209 -6.11 -4.09 -9.00
C LEU A 209 -7.23 -3.65 -9.92
N GLU A 210 -8.19 -4.55 -10.12
CA GLU A 210 -9.49 -4.28 -10.71
C GLU A 210 -10.55 -4.51 -9.63
N LEU A 211 -11.44 -3.54 -9.46
CA LEU A 211 -12.43 -3.50 -8.39
C LEU A 211 -13.82 -3.66 -8.99
N LYS A 212 -14.60 -4.56 -8.40
CA LYS A 212 -16.01 -4.75 -8.73
C LYS A 212 -16.86 -4.67 -7.48
N TYR A 213 -18.03 -4.05 -7.60
CA TYR A 213 -18.96 -3.91 -6.48
C TYR A 213 -20.36 -4.36 -6.87
N ILE A 214 -20.94 -5.26 -6.08
CA ILE A 214 -22.29 -5.78 -6.25
C ILE A 214 -23.13 -5.35 -5.06
N SER A 215 -24.04 -4.40 -5.30
CA SER A 215 -24.96 -3.92 -4.28
C SER A 215 -26.07 -4.93 -3.97
N LEU A 216 -26.47 -5.02 -2.69
CA LEU A 216 -27.59 -5.87 -2.26
C LEU A 216 -28.90 -5.49 -2.94
N VAL A 217 -29.08 -4.20 -3.25
CA VAL A 217 -30.22 -3.66 -3.99
C VAL A 217 -30.34 -4.31 -5.37
N GLY A 218 -29.24 -4.45 -6.10
CA GLY A 218 -29.26 -5.08 -7.42
C GLY A 218 -29.52 -6.59 -7.37
N LEU A 219 -29.16 -7.25 -6.25
CA LEU A 219 -29.44 -8.66 -6.04
C LEU A 219 -30.90 -8.93 -5.64
N ILE A 220 -31.49 -8.10 -4.78
CA ILE A 220 -32.84 -8.34 -4.27
C ILE A 220 -33.95 -7.92 -5.25
N LYS A 221 -33.66 -6.98 -6.16
CA LYS A 221 -34.63 -6.45 -7.13
C LYS A 221 -35.32 -7.53 -7.98
N ASN A 222 -34.61 -8.63 -8.26
CA ASN A 222 -35.15 -9.77 -9.02
C ASN A 222 -36.10 -10.64 -8.20
N GLN A 223 -36.02 -10.58 -6.88
CA GLN A 223 -36.78 -11.41 -5.96
C GLN A 223 -38.01 -10.67 -5.42
N LYS A 224 -37.89 -9.35 -5.22
CA LYS A 224 -38.93 -8.55 -4.55
C LYS A 224 -39.00 -7.14 -5.12
N LYS A 225 -40.21 -6.69 -5.52
CA LYS A 225 -40.44 -5.32 -6.04
C LYS A 225 -40.32 -4.22 -4.98
N LYS A 226 -40.64 -4.53 -3.71
CA LYS A 226 -40.51 -3.60 -2.57
C LYS A 226 -39.78 -4.32 -1.44
N PHE A 227 -38.68 -3.75 -0.97
CA PHE A 227 -37.89 -4.28 0.13
C PHE A 227 -37.52 -3.16 1.11
N ASN A 228 -37.26 -3.52 2.35
CA ASN A 228 -36.84 -2.61 3.41
C ASN A 228 -35.41 -2.92 3.87
N THR A 229 -34.93 -2.18 4.88
CA THR A 229 -33.58 -2.36 5.43
C THR A 229 -33.37 -3.76 6.02
N ASN A 230 -34.39 -4.33 6.69
CA ASN A 230 -34.29 -5.67 7.28
C ASN A 230 -34.18 -6.77 6.21
N ASP A 231 -34.86 -6.61 5.08
CA ASP A 231 -34.74 -7.54 3.95
C ASP A 231 -33.29 -7.58 3.42
N LEU A 232 -32.63 -6.41 3.35
CA LEU A 232 -31.24 -6.32 2.91
C LEU A 232 -30.27 -6.87 3.94
N GLU A 233 -30.49 -6.61 5.22
CA GLU A 233 -29.67 -7.18 6.31
C GLU A 233 -29.74 -8.71 6.32
N ASN A 234 -30.94 -9.27 6.13
CA ASN A 234 -31.12 -10.71 6.05
C ASN A 234 -30.43 -11.30 4.81
N LEU A 235 -30.50 -10.60 3.67
CA LEU A 235 -29.81 -11.00 2.45
C LEU A 235 -28.28 -10.96 2.62
N ASP A 236 -27.73 -9.94 3.28
CA ASP A 236 -26.29 -9.82 3.55
C ASP A 236 -25.77 -10.98 4.40
N LYS A 237 -26.47 -11.29 5.51
CA LYS A 237 -26.15 -12.43 6.39
C LYS A 237 -26.22 -13.77 5.65
N LEU A 238 -27.15 -13.90 4.71
CA LEU A 238 -27.29 -15.10 3.89
C LEU A 238 -26.12 -15.23 2.91
N ILE A 239 -25.81 -14.16 2.16
CA ILE A 239 -24.72 -14.13 1.18
C ILE A 239 -23.36 -14.37 1.85
N GLU A 240 -23.14 -13.86 3.06
CA GLU A 240 -21.89 -14.06 3.78
C GLU A 240 -21.55 -15.54 3.96
N LYS A 241 -22.56 -16.38 4.21
CA LYS A 241 -22.44 -17.82 4.48
C LYS A 241 -22.68 -18.69 3.27
N GLU A 242 -23.06 -18.11 2.14
CA GLU A 242 -23.40 -18.86 0.93
C GLU A 242 -22.16 -19.49 0.30
N ASP A 243 -22.34 -20.70 -0.22
CA ASP A 243 -21.31 -21.36 -1.02
C ASP A 243 -20.98 -20.51 -2.27
N GLU A 244 -19.69 -20.42 -2.59
CA GLU A 244 -19.22 -19.57 -3.68
C GLU A 244 -19.84 -19.96 -5.04
N LYS A 245 -20.02 -21.26 -5.33
CA LYS A 245 -20.59 -21.70 -6.61
C LYS A 245 -22.06 -21.32 -6.73
N VAL A 246 -22.78 -21.30 -5.62
CA VAL A 246 -24.19 -20.85 -5.58
C VAL A 246 -24.25 -19.33 -5.71
N LEU A 247 -23.39 -18.62 -4.97
CA LEU A 247 -23.30 -17.16 -4.98
C LEU A 247 -22.99 -16.62 -6.37
N LEU A 248 -22.01 -17.21 -7.07
CA LEU A 248 -21.59 -16.81 -8.42
C LEU A 248 -22.75 -16.88 -9.44
N LYS A 249 -23.70 -17.81 -9.27
CA LYS A 249 -24.86 -17.98 -10.14
C LYS A 249 -26.00 -17.00 -9.85
N ARG A 250 -25.92 -16.18 -8.78
CA ARG A 250 -26.96 -15.22 -8.48
C ARG A 250 -27.10 -14.18 -9.59
N LEU A 251 -28.36 -13.85 -9.88
CA LEU A 251 -28.69 -12.82 -10.84
C LEU A 251 -28.59 -11.44 -10.19
N TYR A 252 -27.86 -10.56 -10.85
CA TYR A 252 -27.68 -9.17 -10.47
C TYR A 252 -28.32 -8.26 -11.52
N THR A 253 -29.08 -7.28 -11.02
CA THR A 253 -29.81 -6.33 -11.87
C THR A 253 -29.33 -4.91 -11.64
N TYR A 254 -29.00 -4.23 -12.73
CA TYR A 254 -28.44 -2.88 -12.72
C TYR A 254 -29.04 -2.02 -13.83
N TRP A 255 -28.93 -0.71 -13.66
CA TRP A 255 -29.31 0.25 -14.69
C TRP A 255 -28.14 0.48 -15.64
N SER A 256 -28.28 0.10 -16.91
CA SER A 256 -27.29 0.39 -17.94
C SER A 256 -27.50 1.82 -18.45
N LYS A 257 -26.53 2.70 -18.20
CA LYS A 257 -26.55 4.07 -18.75
C LYS A 257 -26.39 4.08 -20.27
N GLU A 258 -25.61 3.15 -20.82
CA GLU A 258 -25.33 3.05 -22.25
C GLU A 258 -26.60 2.70 -23.05
N HIS A 259 -27.39 1.76 -22.56
CA HIS A 259 -28.59 1.28 -23.25
C HIS A 259 -29.89 1.87 -22.69
N ASN A 260 -29.78 2.73 -21.67
CA ASN A 260 -30.90 3.38 -20.99
C ASN A 260 -32.00 2.40 -20.54
N GLU A 261 -31.59 1.21 -20.09
CA GLU A 261 -32.49 0.14 -19.68
C GLU A 261 -31.95 -0.63 -18.48
N THR A 262 -32.84 -1.34 -17.79
CA THR A 262 -32.44 -2.27 -16.72
C THR A 262 -31.94 -3.56 -17.34
N ARG A 263 -30.73 -3.97 -16.98
CA ARG A 263 -30.11 -5.21 -17.44
C ARG A 263 -29.86 -6.17 -16.30
N GLN A 264 -29.74 -7.44 -16.67
CA GLN A 264 -29.50 -8.54 -15.76
C GLN A 264 -28.26 -9.30 -16.22
N THR A 265 -27.47 -9.76 -15.25
CA THR A 265 -26.24 -10.54 -15.45
C THR A 265 -26.05 -11.48 -14.26
N THR A 266 -25.05 -12.35 -14.28
CA THR A 266 -24.65 -13.10 -13.08
C THR A 266 -23.48 -12.45 -12.35
N ILE A 267 -23.29 -12.79 -11.08
CA ILE A 267 -22.08 -12.42 -10.32
C ILE A 267 -20.82 -12.99 -10.99
N GLU A 268 -20.91 -14.21 -11.50
CA GLU A 268 -19.85 -14.87 -12.26
C GLU A 268 -19.43 -14.08 -13.49
N ASP A 269 -20.40 -13.62 -14.30
CA ASP A 269 -20.11 -12.82 -15.49
C ASP A 269 -19.41 -11.51 -15.14
N ILE A 270 -19.82 -10.84 -14.05
CA ILE A 270 -19.18 -9.60 -13.57
C ILE A 270 -17.71 -9.89 -13.18
N LEU A 271 -17.48 -10.96 -12.42
CA LEU A 271 -16.14 -11.35 -11.99
C LEU A 271 -15.25 -11.70 -13.19
N ASN A 272 -15.77 -12.50 -14.13
CA ASN A 272 -15.05 -12.91 -15.33
C ASN A 272 -14.74 -11.72 -16.24
N ASN A 273 -15.67 -10.78 -16.37
CA ASN A 273 -15.44 -9.53 -17.10
C ASN A 273 -14.32 -8.70 -16.46
N GLY A 274 -14.31 -8.57 -15.13
CA GLY A 274 -13.21 -7.94 -14.39
C GLY A 274 -11.87 -8.63 -14.64
N VAL A 275 -11.83 -9.97 -14.64
CA VAL A 275 -10.61 -10.75 -14.93
C VAL A 275 -10.11 -10.48 -16.36
N ASN A 276 -10.99 -10.47 -17.35
CA ASN A 276 -10.64 -10.21 -18.75
C ASN A 276 -10.17 -8.77 -18.98
N GLN A 277 -10.82 -7.81 -18.31
CA GLN A 277 -10.43 -6.40 -18.31
C GLN A 277 -9.03 -6.23 -17.73
N LEU A 278 -8.78 -6.79 -16.54
CA LEU A 278 -7.49 -6.71 -15.87
C LEU A 278 -6.37 -7.34 -16.70
N LYS A 279 -6.60 -8.52 -17.30
CA LYS A 279 -5.67 -9.15 -18.26
C LYS A 279 -5.32 -8.21 -19.41
N SER A 280 -6.33 -7.55 -19.97
CA SER A 280 -6.13 -6.60 -21.07
C SER A 280 -5.30 -5.40 -20.62
N TYR A 281 -5.59 -4.82 -19.45
CA TYR A 281 -4.83 -3.70 -18.90
C TYR A 281 -3.39 -4.07 -18.58
N MET A 282 -3.13 -5.19 -17.92
CA MET A 282 -1.78 -5.64 -17.62
C MET A 282 -0.95 -5.86 -18.91
N ASN A 283 -1.57 -6.36 -19.97
CA ASN A 283 -0.94 -6.49 -21.29
C ASN A 283 -0.60 -5.15 -21.94
N ILE A 284 -1.36 -4.08 -21.67
CA ILE A 284 -1.04 -2.73 -22.14
C ILE A 284 0.03 -2.09 -21.27
N ILE A 285 -0.05 -2.26 -19.94
CA ILE A 285 0.94 -1.78 -18.97
C ILE A 285 2.33 -2.33 -19.30
N SER A 286 2.42 -3.62 -19.66
CA SER A 286 3.70 -4.26 -20.00
C SER A 286 4.38 -3.70 -21.26
N LYS A 287 3.65 -2.98 -22.12
CA LYS A 287 4.20 -2.27 -23.30
C LYS A 287 4.98 -1.01 -22.92
N GLY A 288 4.80 -0.50 -21.70
CA GLY A 288 5.49 0.69 -21.19
C GLY A 288 4.85 2.00 -21.64
N LYS A 289 5.63 3.08 -21.64
CA LYS A 289 5.13 4.42 -21.97
C LYS A 289 4.84 4.53 -23.47
N THR A 290 3.68 5.07 -23.82
CA THR A 290 3.41 5.52 -25.19
C THR A 290 3.78 6.99 -25.39
N ILE A 291 4.19 7.35 -26.59
CA ILE A 291 4.56 8.71 -26.99
C ILE A 291 3.30 9.52 -27.33
N ASP A 292 2.24 8.84 -27.78
CA ASP A 292 1.05 9.47 -28.36
C ASP A 292 -0.21 8.62 -28.12
N TYR A 293 -1.31 9.01 -28.78
CA TYR A 293 -2.59 8.30 -28.71
C TYR A 293 -2.76 7.23 -29.78
N TYR A 294 -1.74 6.96 -30.59
CA TYR A 294 -1.80 6.03 -31.72
C TYR A 294 -1.17 4.68 -31.39
N SER A 295 -0.16 4.68 -30.51
CA SER A 295 0.46 3.46 -30.02
C SER A 295 -0.07 3.07 -28.63
N SER A 296 -0.36 1.78 -28.45
CA SER A 296 -0.86 1.28 -27.16
C SER A 296 0.23 1.31 -26.10
N GLY A 297 -0.14 1.70 -24.89
CA GLY A 297 0.76 1.77 -23.74
C GLY A 297 0.20 2.66 -22.65
N ILE A 298 1.02 2.96 -21.65
CA ILE A 298 0.67 3.84 -20.54
C ILE A 298 0.77 5.29 -20.98
N PHE A 299 -0.32 6.03 -20.80
CA PHE A 299 -0.42 7.46 -21.06
C PHE A 299 -0.87 8.18 -19.79
N ASP A 300 0.00 8.20 -18.79
CA ASP A 300 -0.27 8.83 -17.50
C ASP A 300 0.88 9.76 -17.09
N LYS A 301 0.53 10.94 -16.58
CA LYS A 301 1.48 11.97 -16.15
C LYS A 301 2.00 11.76 -14.72
N GLN A 302 1.32 10.94 -13.93
CA GLN A 302 1.65 10.68 -12.52
C GLN A 302 2.80 9.67 -12.39
N ILE A 303 3.17 9.02 -13.50
CA ILE A 303 4.11 7.91 -13.51
C ILE A 303 5.28 8.17 -14.46
N LYS A 304 6.48 7.94 -13.95
CA LYS A 304 7.71 7.87 -14.72
C LYS A 304 8.00 6.41 -15.05
N ILE A 305 8.29 6.16 -16.32
CA ILE A 305 8.55 4.81 -16.83
C ILE A 305 9.96 4.78 -17.39
N THR A 306 10.76 3.82 -16.93
CA THR A 306 12.15 3.62 -17.38
C THR A 306 12.38 2.18 -17.78
N LYS A 307 13.26 1.94 -18.76
CA LYS A 307 13.66 0.57 -19.11
C LYS A 307 14.41 -0.05 -17.94
N SER A 308 14.15 -1.32 -17.66
CA SER A 308 14.82 -2.07 -16.62
C SER A 308 14.96 -3.55 -16.98
N LYS A 309 15.61 -4.31 -16.09
CA LYS A 309 15.54 -5.77 -16.11
C LYS A 309 14.08 -6.24 -16.01
N LYS A 310 13.83 -7.47 -16.45
CA LYS A 310 12.54 -8.16 -16.34
C LYS A 310 12.02 -8.06 -14.91
N LYS A 311 10.79 -7.58 -14.76
CA LYS A 311 10.03 -7.49 -13.52
C LYS A 311 8.68 -8.17 -13.72
N LYS A 312 8.07 -8.63 -12.64
CA LYS A 312 6.72 -9.19 -12.66
C LYS A 312 5.69 -8.10 -12.39
N LEU A 313 4.57 -8.23 -13.09
CA LEU A 313 3.34 -7.50 -12.88
C LEU A 313 2.29 -8.51 -12.43
N GLU A 314 1.83 -8.35 -11.20
CA GLU A 314 0.76 -9.14 -10.60
C GLU A 314 -0.59 -8.46 -10.84
N GLY A 315 -1.66 -9.26 -10.86
CA GLY A 315 -3.01 -8.76 -11.06
C GLY A 315 -4.00 -9.44 -10.14
N PHE A 316 -4.84 -8.66 -9.46
CA PHE A 316 -5.97 -9.19 -8.72
C PHE A 316 -7.27 -8.46 -9.04
N VAL A 317 -8.33 -9.23 -9.22
CA VAL A 317 -9.70 -8.72 -9.21
C VAL A 317 -10.25 -8.87 -7.80
N ILE A 318 -10.77 -7.78 -7.22
CA ILE A 318 -11.45 -7.78 -5.93
C ILE A 318 -12.92 -7.48 -6.18
N LEU A 319 -13.79 -8.41 -5.83
CA LEU A 319 -15.23 -8.29 -5.95
C LEU A 319 -15.86 -8.24 -4.55
N VAL A 320 -16.42 -7.09 -4.20
CA VAL A 320 -17.19 -6.93 -2.96
C VAL A 320 -18.68 -7.10 -3.27
N ILE A 321 -19.34 -7.97 -2.51
CA ILE A 321 -20.76 -8.30 -2.64
C ILE A 321 -21.45 -7.93 -1.34
N GLY A 322 -22.35 -6.96 -1.42
CA GLY A 322 -23.00 -6.38 -0.26
C GLY A 322 -22.00 -5.74 0.69
N PHE A 323 -22.09 -6.06 1.98
CA PHE A 323 -21.31 -5.37 3.01
C PHE A 323 -20.08 -6.17 3.45
N GLN A 324 -20.15 -7.50 3.37
CA GLN A 324 -19.19 -8.35 4.09
C GLN A 324 -18.54 -9.44 3.24
N ARG A 325 -19.15 -9.80 2.10
CA ARG A 325 -18.64 -10.88 1.26
C ARG A 325 -17.66 -10.33 0.23
N ILE A 326 -16.44 -10.82 0.27
CA ILE A 326 -15.39 -10.46 -0.69
C ILE A 326 -14.95 -11.73 -1.40
N LEU A 327 -14.98 -11.71 -2.72
CA LEU A 327 -14.34 -12.70 -3.58
C LEU A 327 -13.15 -12.05 -4.27
N TRP A 328 -12.15 -12.85 -4.62
CA TRP A 328 -11.02 -12.36 -5.40
C TRP A 328 -10.52 -13.44 -6.37
N ARG A 329 -9.82 -12.98 -7.42
CA ARG A 329 -9.13 -13.83 -8.40
C ARG A 329 -7.78 -13.23 -8.72
N SER A 330 -6.74 -14.05 -8.76
CA SER A 330 -5.47 -13.68 -9.37
C SER A 330 -5.54 -13.85 -10.90
N VAL A 331 -4.80 -13.01 -11.59
CA VAL A 331 -4.53 -13.13 -13.03
C VAL A 331 -3.11 -13.64 -13.21
N GLU A 332 -2.84 -14.34 -14.32
CA GLU A 332 -1.50 -14.80 -14.68
C GLU A 332 -0.49 -13.64 -14.67
N GLU A 333 0.68 -13.89 -14.08
CA GLU A 333 1.75 -12.90 -13.99
C GLU A 333 2.24 -12.47 -15.39
N ILE A 334 2.48 -11.17 -15.57
CA ILE A 334 3.03 -10.64 -16.82
C ILE A 334 4.45 -10.14 -16.58
N ILE A 335 5.37 -10.51 -17.47
CA ILE A 335 6.74 -10.00 -17.44
C ILE A 335 6.80 -8.67 -18.18
N THR A 336 7.37 -7.66 -17.52
CA THR A 336 7.62 -6.33 -18.08
C THR A 336 9.11 -5.98 -18.04
N ASN A 337 9.60 -5.26 -19.04
CA ASN A 337 10.96 -4.72 -19.08
C ASN A 337 11.02 -3.26 -18.60
N TYR A 338 10.03 -2.85 -17.80
CA TYR A 338 9.89 -1.47 -17.33
C TYR A 338 9.86 -1.38 -15.81
N SER A 339 10.42 -0.28 -15.32
CA SER A 339 10.27 0.21 -13.96
C SER A 339 9.32 1.40 -13.95
N TYR A 340 8.54 1.49 -12.88
CA TYR A 340 7.52 2.50 -12.71
C TYR A 340 7.76 3.20 -11.38
N ASP A 341 7.82 4.53 -11.43
CA ASP A 341 8.02 5.39 -10.27
C ASP A 341 6.97 6.50 -10.29
N LYS A 342 6.38 6.82 -9.13
CA LYS A 342 5.47 7.96 -9.01
C LYS A 342 6.27 9.26 -9.09
N ILE A 343 5.74 10.26 -9.82
CA ILE A 343 6.35 11.59 -9.98
C ILE A 343 6.05 12.48 -8.79
#